data_AF-A0A1Q2ZWW1-F1
#
_entry.id   AF-A0A1Q2ZWW1-F1
#
_cell.length_a   1.000
_cell.length_b   1.000
_cell.length_c   1.000
_cell.angle_alpha   90.00
_cell.angle_beta   90.00
_cell.angle_gamma   90.00
#
_symmetry.space_group_name_H-M   'P 1'
#
loop_
_entity.id
_entity.type
_entity.pdbx_description
1 polymer ?
#
loop_
_entity_poly.entity_id
_entity_poly.type
_entity_poly.pdbx_seq_one_letter_code
_entity_poly.pdbx_strand_id
1 'polypeptide(L)'
;MIHRRNLTNPPTYFSGGGPLRKPILEFAMVISVVTLCFFAVDNYRVRTSLTQELQSQQLKSREQQEFFARQVSAARKKRELQVLNERKLHQVREMKLALHIAMLRQQLQDTGKEPISVQDVLQEYHNSVKMENSISNVSGTFLWLQSSELNAYLPNVREYNEHER
;
A
#
# COMPACT_ATOMS: atom_id res chain seq x y z
N MET A 1 62.79 51.69 -35.85
CA MET A 1 63.01 50.46 -36.64
C MET A 1 61.90 49.47 -36.28
N ILE A 2 60.83 49.36 -37.09
CA ILE A 2 60.51 48.17 -37.92
C ILE A 2 60.15 46.97 -37.01
N HIS A 3 58.91 46.43 -36.92
CA HIS A 3 58.03 45.97 -38.00
C HIS A 3 56.60 45.71 -37.45
N ARG A 4 55.56 46.15 -38.16
CA ARG A 4 54.20 45.60 -38.02
C ARG A 4 54.23 44.14 -38.51
N ARG A 5 53.87 43.16 -37.67
CA ARG A 5 53.60 41.79 -38.13
C ARG A 5 52.11 41.67 -38.48
N ASN A 6 51.89 41.46 -39.77
CA ASN A 6 50.59 41.31 -40.41
C ASN A 6 49.84 40.10 -39.86
N LEU A 7 48.52 40.26 -39.67
CA LEU A 7 47.56 39.17 -39.55
C LEU A 7 47.51 38.42 -40.89
N THR A 8 48.31 37.36 -41.02
CA THR A 8 48.25 36.46 -42.16
C THR A 8 47.27 35.33 -41.87
N ASN A 9 46.14 35.39 -42.59
CA ASN A 9 45.19 34.35 -43.04
C ASN A 9 45.22 32.95 -42.39
N PRO A 10 44.04 32.32 -42.18
CA PRO A 10 43.96 30.96 -41.69
C PRO A 10 44.66 30.00 -42.67
N PRO A 11 45.30 28.92 -42.16
CA PRO A 11 45.96 27.93 -43.00
C PRO A 11 44.91 27.27 -43.91
N THR A 12 45.02 27.55 -45.20
CA THR A 12 44.28 26.86 -46.25
C THR A 12 44.88 25.48 -46.44
N TYR A 13 44.39 24.49 -45.69
CA TYR A 13 44.83 23.08 -45.79
C TYR A 13 44.44 22.38 -47.12
N PHE A 14 44.05 23.11 -48.16
CA PHE A 14 43.46 22.54 -49.38
C PHE A 14 44.10 23.04 -50.70
N SER A 15 45.37 23.46 -50.69
CA SER A 15 46.05 23.90 -51.93
C SER A 15 47.36 23.15 -52.19
N GLY A 16 47.29 21.81 -52.30
CA GLY A 16 48.49 20.99 -52.51
C GLY A 16 48.22 19.55 -52.94
N GLY A 17 47.25 19.31 -53.82
CA GLY A 17 46.93 17.97 -54.32
C GLY A 17 46.77 17.96 -55.83
N GLY A 18 47.53 17.11 -56.53
CA GLY A 18 47.52 16.98 -57.99
C GLY A 18 46.12 16.75 -58.60
N PRO A 19 46.00 16.78 -59.95
CA PRO A 19 44.71 16.84 -60.67
C PRO A 19 43.73 15.70 -60.33
N LEU A 20 44.23 14.59 -59.79
CA LEU A 20 43.44 13.43 -59.37
C LEU A 20 42.85 13.54 -57.94
N ARG A 21 43.31 14.45 -57.07
CA ARG A 21 42.85 14.53 -55.66
C ARG A 21 41.52 15.27 -55.48
N LYS A 22 41.22 16.25 -56.34
CA LYS A 22 39.96 17.01 -56.31
C LYS A 22 38.71 16.14 -56.59
N PRO A 23 38.69 15.31 -57.66
CA PRO A 23 37.52 14.46 -57.91
C PRO A 23 37.34 13.38 -56.84
N ILE A 24 38.42 12.80 -56.31
CA ILE A 24 38.34 11.81 -55.22
C ILE A 24 37.72 12.41 -53.96
N LEU A 25 38.05 13.66 -53.63
CA LEU A 25 37.49 14.37 -52.49
C LEU A 25 36.00 14.72 -52.70
N GLU A 26 35.61 15.11 -53.90
CA GLU A 26 34.20 15.35 -54.26
C GLU A 26 33.38 14.05 -54.18
N PHE A 27 33.90 12.93 -54.68
CA PHE A 27 33.27 11.61 -54.53
C PHE A 27 33.16 11.19 -53.05
N ALA A 28 34.21 11.40 -52.25
CA ALA A 28 34.19 11.11 -50.83
C ALA A 28 33.15 11.98 -50.09
N MET A 29 32.98 13.25 -50.47
CA MET A 29 31.93 14.11 -49.92
C MET A 29 30.54 13.59 -50.26
N VAL A 30 30.28 13.21 -51.51
CA VAL A 30 28.98 12.67 -51.92
C VAL A 30 28.67 11.37 -51.15
N ILE A 31 29.64 10.46 -51.04
CA ILE A 31 29.47 9.22 -50.27
C ILE A 31 29.20 9.55 -48.80
N SER A 32 29.94 10.49 -48.20
CA SER A 32 29.73 10.89 -46.81
C SER A 32 28.32 11.45 -46.58
N VAL A 33 27.81 12.30 -47.47
CA VAL A 33 26.45 12.86 -47.38
C VAL A 33 25.40 11.75 -47.55
N VAL A 34 25.60 10.82 -48.49
CA VAL A 34 24.68 9.69 -48.69
C VAL A 34 24.64 8.79 -47.45
N THR A 35 25.80 8.46 -46.87
CA THR A 35 25.86 7.65 -45.65
C THR A 35 25.21 8.37 -44.45
N LEU A 36 25.42 9.68 -44.31
CA LEU A 36 24.80 10.48 -43.26
C LEU A 36 23.27 10.55 -43.43
N CYS A 37 22.78 10.73 -44.66
CA CYS A 37 21.35 10.69 -44.97
C CYS A 37 20.74 9.32 -44.68
N PHE A 38 21.44 8.23 -45.02
CA PHE A 38 20.99 6.88 -44.71
C PHE A 38 20.86 6.67 -43.19
N PHE A 39 21.89 7.03 -42.42
CA PHE A 39 21.84 6.95 -40.96
C PHE A 39 20.78 7.84 -40.33
N ALA A 40 20.54 9.04 -40.87
CA ALA A 40 19.48 9.92 -40.39
C ALA A 40 18.08 9.29 -40.57
N VAL A 41 17.83 8.67 -41.73
CA VAL A 41 16.56 7.98 -42.01
C VAL A 41 16.40 6.74 -41.13
N ASP A 42 17.47 5.95 -40.97
CA ASP A 42 17.43 4.75 -40.13
C ASP A 42 17.19 5.11 -38.65
N ASN A 43 17.91 6.11 -38.14
CA ASN A 43 17.74 6.61 -36.78
C ASN A 43 16.32 7.16 -36.56
N TYR A 44 15.75 7.87 -37.53
CA TYR A 44 14.38 8.36 -37.45
C TYR A 44 13.39 7.19 -37.33
N ARG A 45 13.52 6.16 -38.18
CA ARG A 45 12.63 4.98 -38.15
C ARG A 45 12.72 4.25 -36.82
N VAL A 46 13.93 3.97 -36.33
CA VAL A 46 14.15 3.32 -35.02
C VAL A 46 13.61 4.17 -33.88
N ARG A 47 13.80 5.49 -33.93
CA ARG A 47 13.26 6.39 -32.91
C ARG A 47 11.73 6.34 -32.89
N THR A 48 11.08 6.34 -34.06
CA THR A 48 9.61 6.27 -34.13
C THR A 48 9.06 4.97 -33.54
N SER A 49 9.65 3.81 -33.85
CA SER A 49 9.21 2.54 -33.29
C SER A 49 9.40 2.49 -31.78
N LEU A 50 10.57 2.93 -31.28
CA LEU A 50 10.84 3.00 -29.84
C LEU A 50 9.88 3.95 -29.10
N THR A 51 9.53 5.09 -29.69
CA THR A 51 8.56 6.00 -29.07
C THR A 51 7.17 5.39 -28.98
N GLN A 52 6.74 4.64 -29.99
CA GLN A 52 5.46 3.93 -29.97
C GLN A 52 5.46 2.83 -28.91
N GLU A 53 6.53 2.05 -28.83
CA GLU A 53 6.67 1.00 -27.82
C GLU A 53 6.66 1.60 -26.41
N LEU A 54 7.43 2.67 -26.17
CA LEU A 54 7.47 3.37 -24.88
C LEU A 54 6.09 3.91 -24.49
N GLN A 55 5.35 4.52 -25.42
CA GLN A 55 3.98 4.96 -25.17
C GLN A 55 3.07 3.78 -24.81
N SER A 56 3.18 2.66 -25.52
CA SER A 56 2.40 1.45 -25.20
C SER A 56 2.72 0.88 -23.82
N GLN A 57 4.00 0.89 -23.41
CA GLN A 57 4.44 0.44 -22.10
C GLN A 57 3.95 1.39 -21.00
N GLN A 58 3.98 2.70 -21.23
CA GLN A 58 3.44 3.70 -20.29
C GLN A 58 1.94 3.53 -20.09
N LEU A 59 1.19 3.28 -21.16
CA LEU A 59 -0.26 3.02 -21.07
C LEU A 59 -0.53 1.75 -20.25
N LYS A 60 0.15 0.64 -20.57
CA LYS A 60 0.03 -0.62 -19.81
C LYS A 60 0.40 -0.44 -18.33
N SER A 61 1.46 0.29 -18.04
CA SER A 61 1.88 0.57 -16.67
C SER A 61 0.84 1.40 -15.92
N ARG A 62 0.19 2.38 -16.58
CA ARG A 62 -0.89 3.18 -15.97
C ARG A 62 -2.11 2.31 -15.70
N GLU A 63 -2.53 1.49 -16.65
CA GLU A 63 -3.65 0.56 -16.48
C GLU A 63 -3.42 -0.40 -15.30
N GLN A 64 -2.21 -0.95 -15.18
CA GLN A 64 -1.84 -1.80 -14.05
C GLN A 64 -1.89 -1.03 -12.73
N GLN A 65 -1.34 0.18 -12.67
CA GLN A 65 -1.37 1.03 -11.47
C GLN A 65 -2.81 1.35 -11.04
N GLU A 66 -3.68 1.69 -11.99
CA GLU A 66 -5.10 1.92 -11.71
C GLU A 66 -5.78 0.66 -11.18
N PHE A 67 -5.51 -0.50 -11.78
CA PHE A 67 -6.07 -1.76 -11.33
C PHE A 67 -5.62 -2.10 -9.91
N PHE A 68 -4.33 -1.92 -9.58
CA PHE A 68 -3.81 -2.09 -8.23
C PHE A 68 -4.43 -1.11 -7.24
N ALA A 69 -4.59 0.17 -7.62
CA ALA A 69 -5.23 1.18 -6.78
C ALA A 69 -6.69 0.80 -6.47
N ARG A 70 -7.44 0.31 -7.47
CA ARG A 70 -8.82 -0.18 -7.29
C ARG A 70 -8.88 -1.41 -6.39
N GLN A 71 -7.95 -2.35 -6.51
CA GLN A 71 -7.89 -3.52 -5.64
C GLN A 71 -7.60 -3.13 -4.19
N VAL A 72 -6.63 -2.25 -3.96
CA VAL A 72 -6.28 -1.79 -2.62
C VAL A 72 -7.43 -1.03 -1.98
N SER A 73 -8.13 -0.17 -2.72
CA SER A 73 -9.29 0.55 -2.18
C SER A 73 -10.45 -0.40 -1.86
N ALA A 74 -10.73 -1.40 -2.71
CA ALA A 74 -11.72 -2.43 -2.44
C ALA A 74 -11.37 -3.26 -1.20
N ALA A 75 -10.10 -3.66 -1.05
CA ALA A 75 -9.63 -4.41 0.10
C ALA A 75 -9.74 -3.60 1.42
N ARG A 76 -9.39 -2.31 1.38
CA ARG A 76 -9.58 -1.38 2.51
C ARG A 76 -11.04 -1.28 2.91
N LYS A 77 -11.93 -1.03 1.95
CA LYS A 77 -13.38 -0.94 2.20
C LYS A 77 -13.94 -2.23 2.78
N LYS A 78 -13.53 -3.39 2.27
CA LYS A 78 -13.93 -4.70 2.82
C LYS A 78 -13.48 -4.85 4.27
N ARG A 79 -12.24 -4.47 4.59
CA ARG A 79 -11.71 -4.53 5.96
C ARG A 79 -12.47 -3.58 6.89
N GLU A 80 -12.77 -2.36 6.45
CA GLU A 80 -13.55 -1.40 7.22
C GLU A 80 -14.96 -1.92 7.53
N LEU A 81 -15.63 -2.51 6.53
CA LEU A 81 -16.95 -3.13 6.72
C LEU A 81 -16.88 -4.32 7.68
N GLN A 82 -15.83 -5.14 7.60
CA GLN A 82 -15.64 -6.24 8.54
C GLN A 82 -15.46 -5.73 9.97
N VAL A 83 -14.59 -4.75 10.18
CA VAL A 83 -14.37 -4.14 11.51
C VAL A 83 -15.65 -3.50 12.04
N LEU A 84 -16.43 -2.82 11.18
CA LEU A 84 -17.71 -2.26 11.58
C LEU A 84 -18.70 -3.34 12.00
N ASN A 85 -18.74 -4.46 11.28
CA ASN A 85 -19.60 -5.58 11.63
C ASN A 85 -19.17 -6.23 12.96
N GLU A 86 -17.87 -6.46 13.16
CA GLU A 86 -17.32 -6.95 14.43
C GLU A 86 -17.69 -6.04 15.60
N ARG A 87 -17.58 -4.71 15.43
CA ARG A 87 -18.01 -3.72 16.43
C ARG A 87 -19.49 -3.78 16.72
N LYS A 88 -20.33 -3.88 15.69
CA LYS A 88 -21.78 -4.01 15.83
C LYS A 88 -22.12 -5.27 16.64
N LEU A 89 -21.52 -6.41 16.29
CA LEU A 89 -21.72 -7.68 17.00
C LEU A 89 -21.29 -7.58 18.47
N HIS A 90 -20.15 -6.93 18.72
CA HIS A 90 -19.68 -6.67 20.09
C HIS A 90 -20.69 -5.85 20.89
N GLN A 91 -21.17 -4.74 20.32
CA GLN A 91 -22.14 -3.86 20.98
C GLN A 91 -23.48 -4.57 21.25
N VAL A 92 -23.97 -5.37 20.30
CA VAL A 92 -25.19 -6.17 20.50
C VAL A 92 -25.00 -7.16 21.65
N ARG A 93 -23.83 -7.80 21.73
CA ARG A 93 -23.52 -8.72 22.82
C ARG A 93 -23.43 -8.00 24.18
N GLU A 94 -22.76 -6.86 24.25
CA GLU A 94 -22.70 -6.03 25.46
C GLU A 94 -24.11 -5.61 25.92
N MET A 95 -24.99 -5.25 24.97
CA MET A 95 -26.37 -4.91 25.28
C MET A 95 -27.16 -6.11 25.83
N LYS A 96 -27.02 -7.29 25.21
CA LYS A 96 -27.64 -8.53 25.70
C LYS A 96 -27.17 -8.88 27.11
N LEU A 97 -25.88 -8.72 27.39
CA LEU A 97 -25.30 -8.93 28.73
C LEU A 97 -25.80 -7.91 29.75
N ALA A 98 -25.84 -6.63 29.39
CA ALA A 98 -26.36 -5.58 30.25
C ALA A 98 -27.83 -5.84 30.64
N LEU A 99 -28.64 -6.28 29.67
CA LEU A 99 -30.04 -6.66 29.91
C LEU A 99 -30.14 -7.88 30.81
N HIS A 100 -29.31 -8.91 30.58
CA HIS A 100 -29.28 -10.10 31.43
C HIS A 100 -28.94 -9.73 32.89
N ILE A 101 -27.94 -8.88 33.12
CA ILE A 101 -27.58 -8.38 34.45
C ILE A 101 -28.74 -7.58 35.07
N ALA A 102 -29.42 -6.72 34.31
CA ALA A 102 -30.56 -5.96 34.80
C ALA A 102 -31.71 -6.88 35.25
N MET A 103 -32.02 -7.92 34.46
CA MET A 103 -33.02 -8.94 34.81
C MET A 103 -32.63 -9.71 36.08
N LEU A 104 -31.36 -10.10 36.22
CA LEU A 104 -30.87 -10.78 37.43
C LEU A 104 -31.01 -9.90 38.67
N ARG A 105 -30.70 -8.60 38.55
CA ARG A 105 -30.89 -7.64 39.65
C ARG A 105 -32.35 -7.50 40.04
N GLN A 106 -33.26 -7.47 39.07
CA GLN A 106 -34.70 -7.44 39.32
C GLN A 106 -35.15 -8.72 40.05
N GLN A 107 -34.75 -9.90 39.57
CA GLN A 107 -35.09 -11.18 40.21
C GLN A 107 -34.57 -11.29 41.65
N LEU A 108 -33.38 -10.76 41.94
CA LEU A 108 -32.84 -10.71 43.31
C LEU A 108 -33.71 -9.83 44.21
N GLN A 109 -34.09 -8.64 43.73
CA GLN A 109 -34.97 -7.74 44.47
C GLN A 109 -36.34 -8.37 44.73
N ASP A 110 -36.92 -9.04 43.73
CA ASP A 110 -38.20 -9.76 43.85
C ASP A 110 -38.12 -10.90 44.89
N THR A 111 -36.93 -11.48 45.10
CA THR A 111 -36.65 -12.52 46.10
C THR A 111 -36.26 -11.93 47.47
N GLY A 112 -36.29 -10.60 47.63
CA GLY A 112 -35.92 -9.91 48.86
C GLY A 112 -34.43 -9.86 49.15
N LYS A 113 -33.57 -10.08 48.14
CA LYS A 113 -32.11 -9.96 48.25
C LYS A 113 -31.65 -8.67 47.55
N GLU A 114 -30.79 -7.90 48.20
CA GLU A 114 -30.21 -6.73 47.56
C GLU A 114 -29.10 -7.13 46.57
N PRO A 115 -29.10 -6.58 45.34
CA PRO A 115 -28.05 -6.83 44.38
C PRO A 115 -26.74 -6.14 44.79
N ILE A 116 -25.62 -6.81 44.52
CA ILE A 116 -24.27 -6.28 44.80
C ILE A 116 -24.01 -4.99 43.99
N SER A 117 -23.33 -4.04 44.64
CA SER A 117 -22.94 -2.76 44.05
C SER A 117 -21.88 -2.93 42.95
N VAL A 118 -21.89 -2.01 41.97
CA VAL A 118 -20.91 -2.02 40.86
C VAL A 118 -19.48 -1.85 41.38
N GLN A 119 -19.28 -1.05 42.43
CA GLN A 119 -17.97 -0.81 43.02
C GLN A 119 -17.37 -2.09 43.63
N ASP A 120 -18.20 -2.87 44.31
CA ASP A 120 -17.77 -4.12 44.94
C ASP A 120 -17.39 -5.17 43.87
N VAL A 121 -18.16 -5.24 42.78
CA VAL A 121 -17.85 -6.11 41.63
C VAL A 121 -16.52 -5.72 40.98
N LEU A 122 -16.22 -4.42 40.84
CA LEU A 122 -14.94 -3.98 40.27
C LEU A 122 -13.76 -4.36 41.17
N GLN A 123 -13.93 -4.25 42.49
CA GLN A 123 -12.91 -4.67 43.44
C GLN A 123 -12.68 -6.19 43.37
N GLU A 124 -13.75 -6.98 43.29
CA GLU A 124 -13.65 -8.44 43.15
C GLU A 124 -13.07 -8.86 41.79
N TYR A 125 -13.38 -8.14 40.71
CA TYR A 125 -12.81 -8.34 39.38
C TYR A 125 -11.28 -8.18 39.41
N HIS A 126 -10.77 -7.11 40.02
CA HIS A 126 -9.33 -6.89 40.15
C HIS A 126 -8.63 -7.95 41.00
N ASN A 127 -9.33 -8.51 41.99
CA ASN A 127 -8.79 -9.55 42.85
C ASN A 127 -8.82 -10.95 42.19
N SER A 128 -9.84 -11.22 41.38
CA SER A 128 -10.15 -12.57 40.89
C SER A 128 -9.77 -12.81 39.43
N VAL A 129 -9.69 -11.76 38.61
CA VAL A 129 -9.35 -11.86 37.18
C VAL A 129 -7.89 -11.54 36.96
N LYS A 130 -7.17 -12.48 36.35
CA LYS A 130 -5.78 -12.30 35.92
C LYS A 130 -5.69 -12.33 34.40
N MET A 131 -4.75 -11.56 33.89
CA MET A 131 -4.48 -11.39 32.47
C MET A 131 -3.15 -12.06 32.13
N GLU A 132 -3.12 -13.08 31.27
CA GLU A 132 -1.85 -13.42 30.61
C GLU A 132 -1.58 -12.40 29.54
N ASN A 133 -0.40 -11.80 29.64
CA ASN A 133 0.24 -11.16 28.51
C ASN A 133 1.26 -12.15 27.93
N SER A 134 0.78 -13.30 27.45
CA SER A 134 1.63 -14.21 26.70
C SER A 134 1.92 -13.59 25.33
N ILE A 135 3.18 -13.16 25.14
CA ILE A 135 3.72 -12.42 23.98
C ILE A 135 3.49 -13.15 22.63
N SER A 136 3.12 -14.43 22.65
CA SER A 136 2.80 -15.22 21.45
C SER A 136 1.40 -14.98 20.88
N ASN A 137 0.52 -14.22 21.54
CA ASN A 137 -0.88 -14.07 21.12
C ASN A 137 -1.17 -12.66 20.59
N VAL A 138 -0.86 -12.42 19.31
CA VAL A 138 -1.00 -11.11 18.61
C VAL A 138 -2.45 -10.57 18.54
N SER A 139 -3.45 -11.25 19.13
CA SER A 139 -4.83 -10.72 19.23
C SER A 139 -5.64 -11.20 20.45
N GLY A 140 -5.02 -11.85 21.45
CA GLY A 140 -5.79 -12.57 22.48
C GLY A 140 -5.25 -12.33 23.88
N THR A 141 -5.71 -11.27 24.52
CA THR A 141 -5.67 -11.14 25.98
C THR A 141 -6.57 -12.23 26.56
N PHE A 142 -5.97 -13.32 27.06
CA PHE A 142 -6.74 -14.39 27.71
C PHE A 142 -6.96 -13.98 29.17
N LEU A 143 -8.20 -13.65 29.50
CA LEU A 143 -8.65 -13.40 30.88
C LEU A 143 -9.08 -14.75 31.47
N TRP A 144 -8.51 -15.13 32.61
CA TRP A 144 -9.02 -16.25 33.39
C TRP A 144 -9.31 -15.83 34.82
N LEU A 145 -10.27 -16.54 35.42
CA LEU A 145 -10.56 -16.45 36.83
C LEU A 145 -9.59 -17.31 37.63
N GLN A 146 -9.12 -16.78 38.77
CA GLN A 146 -8.24 -17.51 39.68
C GLN A 146 -9.00 -18.54 40.53
N SER A 147 -10.31 -18.34 40.78
CA SER A 147 -11.16 -19.25 41.56
C SER A 147 -12.02 -20.15 40.67
N SER A 148 -12.09 -21.45 41.00
CA SER A 148 -12.82 -22.43 40.20
C SER A 148 -14.35 -22.34 40.34
N GLU A 149 -14.85 -21.77 41.44
CA GLU A 149 -16.28 -21.73 41.76
C GLU A 149 -17.04 -20.73 40.88
N LEU A 150 -16.46 -19.55 40.61
CA LEU A 150 -17.07 -18.54 39.74
C LEU A 150 -17.11 -18.95 38.26
N ASN A 151 -16.23 -19.87 37.84
CA ASN A 151 -16.23 -20.39 36.48
C ASN A 151 -17.53 -21.13 36.11
N ALA A 152 -18.22 -21.74 37.09
CA ALA A 152 -19.47 -22.45 36.84
C ALA A 152 -20.65 -21.51 36.55
N TYR A 153 -20.56 -20.25 37.00
CA TYR A 153 -21.60 -19.23 36.84
C TYR A 153 -21.32 -18.26 35.68
N LEU A 154 -20.18 -18.39 35.02
CA LEU A 154 -19.86 -17.60 33.84
C LEU A 154 -20.76 -17.99 32.67
N PRO A 155 -21.54 -17.05 32.10
CA PRO A 155 -22.33 -17.35 30.92
C PRO A 155 -21.40 -17.61 29.73
N ASN A 156 -21.73 -18.61 28.92
CA ASN A 156 -20.94 -18.91 27.73
C ASN A 156 -21.17 -17.80 26.70
N VAL A 157 -20.09 -17.09 26.33
CA VAL A 157 -20.11 -15.97 25.38
C VAL A 157 -20.76 -16.35 24.04
N ARG A 158 -20.74 -17.63 23.67
CA ARG A 158 -21.34 -18.13 22.42
C ARG A 158 -22.87 -18.18 22.46
N GLU A 159 -23.49 -18.34 23.62
CA GLU A 159 -24.97 -18.40 23.76
C GLU A 159 -25.62 -17.10 23.28
N TYR A 160 -24.97 -15.96 23.47
CA TYR A 160 -25.46 -14.66 23.00
C TYR A 160 -25.45 -14.49 21.47
N ASN A 161 -24.81 -15.39 20.72
CA ASN A 161 -24.69 -15.32 19.27
C ASN A 161 -25.65 -16.29 18.53
N GLU A 162 -26.34 -17.21 19.21
CA GLU A 162 -27.07 -18.32 18.56
C GLU A 162 -28.30 -17.91 17.74
N HIS A 163 -28.83 -16.70 17.94
CA HIS A 163 -30.05 -16.22 17.26
C HIS A 163 -29.80 -15.27 16.07
N GLU A 164 -28.56 -15.15 15.56
CA GLU A 164 -28.23 -14.26 14.43
C GLU A 164 -28.05 -14.99 13.08
N ARG A 165 -28.65 -16.17 12.92
CA ARG A 165 -28.71 -16.87 11.62
C ARG A 165 -29.93 -16.47 10.79
#